data_AF-A0A9P6AJT0-F1
#
_entry.id   AF-A0A9P6AJT0-F1
#
_cell.length_a   1.000
_cell.length_b   1.000
_cell.length_c   1.000
_cell.angle_alpha   90.00
_cell.angle_beta   90.00
_cell.angle_gamma   90.00
#
_symmetry.space_group_name_H-M   'P 1'
#
loop_
_entity.id
_entity.type
_entity.pdbx_description
1 polymer ?
#
loop_
_entity_poly.entity_id
_entity_poly.type
_entity_poly.pdbx_seq_one_letter_code
_entity_poly.pdbx_strand_id
1 'polypeptide(L)'
;MLDFILKMKPHRGSVNISYDPSLPPSSDPLEPSQGETLVQQINISSLKDPSFSSSLSLSAGKARHIYVCTHGTRDCRCGTVGTAVYDRFQACLDLHSLDVDAPEVQLRMIGHVGGHKYAGNVLDLPNGDWYGSVTADDAPAFLRALLSSSEALGVGSRSVQDDILLWSKWRGRMGMTNDEQLAYYEGQAISSAGTPFAKDISGSQKAALLSITFETHEGNKVILSAEKGRTLMSVAKEKELPGITGTCGGNLECATCHVYIEPSASGYMPQLSPPSEEEEDMLDYALLRSDSSRLGCQIQVTEELAHWCSGGGVIKLPKY
;
A
#
# COMPACT_ATOMS: atom_id res chain seq x y z
N MET A 1 -33.98 -4.63 -21.04
CA MET A 1 -32.79 -4.06 -20.36
C MET A 1 -31.76 -5.16 -20.11
N LEU A 2 -31.37 -5.86 -21.19
CA LEU A 2 -30.25 -6.81 -21.27
C LEU A 2 -29.78 -6.93 -22.74
N ASP A 3 -29.99 -5.88 -23.54
CA ASP A 3 -29.81 -5.87 -25.00
C ASP A 3 -29.11 -4.61 -25.53
N PHE A 4 -28.53 -3.79 -24.63
CA PHE A 4 -27.87 -2.52 -24.99
C PHE A 4 -26.34 -2.59 -24.91
N ILE A 5 -25.75 -3.71 -24.46
CA ILE A 5 -24.29 -3.88 -24.30
C ILE A 5 -23.63 -4.66 -25.47
N LEU A 6 -24.40 -5.16 -26.44
CA LEU A 6 -23.87 -5.93 -27.59
C LEU A 6 -23.80 -5.15 -28.92
N LYS A 7 -23.84 -3.81 -28.92
CA LYS A 7 -23.71 -3.01 -30.15
C LYS A 7 -22.77 -1.80 -30.01
N MET A 8 -21.47 -2.06 -29.84
CA MET A 8 -20.43 -1.12 -30.30
C MET A 8 -19.34 -1.88 -31.08
N LYS A 9 -19.22 -1.54 -32.37
CA LYS A 9 -18.20 -2.02 -33.31
C LYS A 9 -16.83 -1.40 -33.00
N PRO A 10 -15.71 -2.06 -33.33
CA PRO A 10 -14.39 -1.47 -33.22
C PRO A 10 -14.20 -0.37 -34.27
N HIS A 11 -13.83 0.84 -33.84
CA HIS A 11 -13.36 1.88 -34.74
C HIS A 11 -11.89 1.58 -35.11
N ARG A 12 -11.65 1.29 -36.40
CA ARG A 12 -10.31 1.35 -36.98
C ARG A 12 -9.92 2.82 -37.12
N GLY A 13 -8.83 3.22 -36.47
CA GLY A 13 -8.07 4.42 -36.79
C GLY A 13 -6.64 3.99 -37.12
N SER A 14 -6.28 4.02 -38.40
CA SER A 14 -4.93 3.77 -38.90
C SER A 14 -4.08 5.04 -38.76
N VAL A 15 -3.01 4.99 -37.97
CA VAL A 15 -1.92 5.98 -38.03
C VAL A 15 -0.87 5.43 -38.99
N ASN A 16 -0.68 6.10 -40.13
CA ASN A 16 0.42 5.82 -41.05
C ASN A 16 1.68 6.55 -40.54
N ILE A 17 2.71 5.80 -40.18
CA ILE A 17 4.07 6.33 -39.97
C ILE A 17 4.89 5.91 -41.21
N SER A 18 5.29 6.87 -42.03
CA SER A 18 6.18 6.65 -43.18
C SER A 18 7.64 6.57 -42.72
N TYR A 19 8.33 5.51 -43.13
CA TYR A 19 9.75 5.26 -42.88
C TYR A 19 10.64 6.04 -43.86
N ASP A 20 11.60 6.80 -43.33
CA ASP A 20 12.66 7.48 -44.09
C ASP A 20 13.92 6.59 -44.11
N PRO A 21 14.34 6.07 -45.28
CA PRO A 21 15.47 5.15 -45.40
C PRO A 21 16.86 5.82 -45.35
N SER A 22 16.98 7.09 -44.94
CA SER A 22 18.26 7.82 -44.95
C SER A 22 19.00 7.93 -43.60
N LEU A 23 18.46 7.39 -42.50
CA LEU A 23 19.09 7.46 -41.17
C LEU A 23 19.84 6.16 -40.79
N PRO A 24 21.13 6.20 -40.45
CA PRO A 24 21.86 5.03 -39.98
C PRO A 24 21.48 4.67 -38.52
N PRO A 25 21.27 3.39 -38.18
CA PRO A 25 21.09 2.96 -36.80
C PRO A 25 22.45 2.97 -36.07
N SER A 26 22.54 3.66 -34.93
CA SER A 26 23.72 3.62 -34.06
C SER A 26 23.42 2.89 -32.75
N SER A 27 24.03 1.70 -32.66
CA SER A 27 24.43 0.91 -31.48
C SER A 27 23.44 0.63 -30.34
N ASP A 28 22.92 -0.59 -30.34
CA ASP A 28 22.34 -1.32 -29.21
C ASP A 28 23.33 -1.52 -28.04
N PRO A 29 22.81 -1.72 -26.81
CA PRO A 29 23.39 -2.67 -25.88
C PRO A 29 22.42 -3.83 -25.56
N LEU A 30 22.84 -5.02 -25.98
CA LEU A 30 22.71 -6.36 -25.37
C LEU A 30 21.29 -6.92 -25.09
N GLU A 31 20.90 -7.86 -25.96
CA GLU A 31 19.85 -8.86 -25.77
C GLU A 31 19.98 -9.61 -24.42
N PRO A 32 18.88 -9.80 -23.66
CA PRO A 32 18.82 -10.76 -22.57
C PRO A 32 18.90 -12.19 -23.13
N SER A 33 19.87 -12.95 -22.63
CA SER A 33 20.03 -14.37 -22.92
C SER A 33 18.74 -15.14 -22.67
N GLN A 34 18.38 -15.99 -23.63
CA GLN A 34 17.26 -16.91 -23.58
C GLN A 34 17.24 -17.71 -22.27
N GLY A 35 16.29 -17.35 -21.41
CA GLY A 35 15.88 -18.09 -20.24
C GLY A 35 14.40 -17.78 -20.04
N GLU A 36 13.54 -18.49 -20.78
CA GLU A 36 12.09 -18.47 -20.55
C GLU A 36 11.81 -19.02 -19.13
N THR A 37 11.88 -18.18 -18.12
CA THR A 37 11.23 -18.47 -16.83
C THR A 37 9.72 -18.37 -17.06
N LEU A 38 9.12 -19.52 -17.34
CA LEU A 38 7.68 -19.76 -17.26
C LEU A 38 7.13 -19.16 -15.96
N VAL A 39 6.55 -17.97 -16.08
CA VAL A 39 5.62 -17.43 -15.08
C VAL A 39 4.41 -18.36 -15.11
N GLN A 40 4.42 -19.42 -14.30
CA GLN A 40 3.19 -20.16 -14.02
C GLN A 40 2.27 -19.21 -13.25
N GLN A 41 1.35 -18.57 -13.98
CA GLN A 41 0.23 -17.85 -13.40
C GLN A 41 -0.63 -18.85 -12.62
N ILE A 42 -0.32 -19.04 -11.34
CA ILE A 42 -1.20 -19.78 -10.43
C ILE A 42 -2.40 -18.87 -10.17
N ASN A 43 -3.56 -19.23 -10.74
CA ASN A 43 -4.81 -18.55 -10.48
C ASN A 43 -5.29 -18.93 -9.07
N ILE A 44 -5.55 -17.93 -8.23
CA ILE A 44 -5.93 -18.11 -6.82
C ILE A 44 -7.29 -18.82 -6.68
N SER A 45 -8.13 -18.78 -7.72
CA SER A 45 -9.34 -19.59 -7.76
C SER A 45 -9.04 -21.10 -7.65
N SER A 46 -7.88 -21.55 -8.12
CA SER A 46 -7.42 -22.94 -8.01
C SER A 46 -6.97 -23.34 -6.61
N LEU A 47 -6.64 -22.37 -5.72
CA LEU A 47 -6.34 -22.65 -4.30
C LEU A 47 -7.59 -23.00 -3.49
N LYS A 48 -8.79 -22.75 -4.03
CA LYS A 48 -10.07 -23.19 -3.46
C LYS A 48 -10.43 -24.62 -3.87
N ASP A 49 -9.65 -25.24 -4.77
CA ASP A 49 -9.88 -26.61 -5.22
C ASP A 49 -9.21 -27.61 -4.25
N PRO A 50 -10.00 -28.49 -3.58
CA PRO A 50 -9.45 -29.49 -2.67
C PRO A 50 -8.50 -30.48 -3.36
N SER A 51 -8.53 -30.63 -4.69
CA SER A 51 -7.59 -31.47 -5.44
C SER A 51 -6.20 -30.85 -5.55
N PHE A 52 -6.07 -29.51 -5.56
CA PHE A 52 -4.78 -28.81 -5.58
C PHE A 52 -4.08 -28.86 -4.21
N SER A 53 -4.85 -28.86 -3.11
CA SER A 53 -4.36 -29.10 -1.75
C SER A 53 -3.70 -30.48 -1.60
N SER A 54 -4.23 -31.49 -2.28
CA SER A 54 -3.71 -32.86 -2.21
C SER A 54 -2.42 -33.10 -3.02
N SER A 55 -2.09 -32.29 -4.02
CA SER A 55 -0.87 -32.45 -4.83
C SER A 55 0.38 -31.82 -4.19
N LEU A 56 0.20 -30.93 -3.20
CA LEU A 56 1.27 -30.37 -2.36
C LEU A 56 1.75 -31.36 -1.27
N SER A 57 1.04 -32.47 -1.09
CA SER A 57 1.46 -33.56 -0.21
C SER A 57 2.38 -34.52 -0.96
N LEU A 58 3.67 -34.20 -1.07
CA LEU A 58 4.76 -35.19 -1.22
C LEU A 58 6.15 -34.52 -1.13
N SER A 59 6.63 -34.30 0.09
CA SER A 59 7.93 -34.84 0.58
C SER A 59 8.20 -34.29 1.99
N ALA A 60 8.82 -35.13 2.82
CA ALA A 60 9.04 -34.89 4.23
C ALA A 60 10.13 -33.84 4.46
N GLY A 61 9.65 -32.61 4.64
CA GLY A 61 10.32 -31.41 5.14
C GLY A 61 9.24 -30.33 5.05
N LYS A 62 8.81 -29.72 6.17
CA LYS A 62 7.69 -28.77 6.16
C LYS A 62 8.14 -27.46 5.49
N ALA A 63 8.22 -27.46 4.16
CA ALA A 63 8.60 -26.29 3.39
C ALA A 63 7.62 -25.15 3.67
N ARG A 64 8.16 -23.98 4.05
CA ARG A 64 7.38 -22.75 4.17
C ARG A 64 7.33 -22.10 2.81
N HIS A 65 6.17 -21.68 2.36
CA HIS A 65 6.05 -21.02 1.06
C HIS A 65 5.66 -19.56 1.28
N ILE A 66 6.52 -18.65 0.81
CA ILE A 66 6.25 -17.22 0.79
C ILE A 66 5.91 -16.80 -0.63
N TYR A 67 4.74 -16.21 -0.79
CA TYR A 67 4.33 -15.67 -2.08
C TYR A 67 4.21 -14.16 -1.99
N VAL A 68 4.85 -13.46 -2.91
CA VAL A 68 4.83 -11.99 -2.98
C VAL A 68 4.04 -11.56 -4.21
N CYS A 69 3.06 -10.68 -4.02
CA CYS A 69 2.36 -10.09 -5.15
C CYS A 69 3.26 -9.05 -5.84
N THR A 70 3.61 -9.29 -7.11
CA THR A 70 4.48 -8.39 -7.89
C THR A 70 3.78 -7.81 -9.12
N HIS A 71 2.50 -8.10 -9.32
CA HIS A 71 1.77 -7.74 -10.53
C HIS A 71 1.08 -6.37 -10.39
N GLY A 72 1.47 -5.41 -11.22
CA GLY A 72 0.98 -4.02 -11.15
C GLY A 72 -0.40 -3.74 -11.78
N THR A 73 -1.04 -4.71 -12.45
CA THR A 73 -2.28 -4.45 -13.23
C THR A 73 -3.52 -4.22 -12.38
N ARG A 74 -3.53 -4.71 -11.12
CA ARG A 74 -4.67 -4.57 -10.20
C ARG A 74 -4.37 -3.66 -9.01
N ASP A 75 -3.09 -3.52 -8.69
CA ASP A 75 -2.59 -2.65 -7.63
C ASP A 75 -1.17 -2.18 -8.03
N CYS A 76 -1.02 -0.89 -8.31
CA CYS A 76 0.27 -0.31 -8.72
C CYS A 76 1.35 -0.47 -7.63
N ARG A 77 0.95 -0.60 -6.36
CA ARG A 77 1.86 -0.90 -5.24
C ARG A 77 2.47 -2.28 -5.41
N CYS A 78 1.71 -3.27 -5.88
CA CYS A 78 2.24 -4.60 -6.12
C CYS A 78 3.30 -4.61 -7.22
N GLY A 79 3.11 -3.82 -8.29
CA GLY A 79 4.10 -3.69 -9.37
C GLY A 79 5.42 -3.05 -8.91
N THR A 80 5.35 -2.04 -8.04
CA THR A 80 6.51 -1.22 -7.64
C THR A 80 7.13 -1.70 -6.32
N VAL A 81 6.31 -1.84 -5.29
CA VAL A 81 6.73 -2.25 -3.93
C VAL A 81 6.89 -3.77 -3.86
N GLY A 82 6.02 -4.54 -4.52
CA GLY A 82 6.06 -6.00 -4.47
C GLY A 82 7.37 -6.59 -5.00
N THR A 83 7.88 -6.06 -6.12
CA THR A 83 9.18 -6.46 -6.68
C THR A 83 10.32 -6.21 -5.69
N ALA A 84 10.37 -5.00 -5.09
CA ALA A 84 11.37 -4.66 -4.09
C ALA A 84 11.29 -5.55 -2.82
N VAL A 85 10.07 -5.93 -2.42
CA VAL A 85 9.83 -6.87 -1.32
C VAL A 85 10.39 -8.25 -1.69
N TYR A 86 10.05 -8.77 -2.87
CA TYR A 86 10.54 -10.06 -3.36
C TYR A 86 12.07 -10.11 -3.42
N ASP A 87 12.69 -9.12 -4.07
CA ASP A 87 14.15 -9.04 -4.20
C ASP A 87 14.83 -9.02 -2.85
N ARG A 88 14.24 -8.32 -1.88
CA ARG A 88 14.79 -8.26 -0.52
C ARG A 88 14.61 -9.56 0.25
N PHE A 89 13.47 -10.24 0.12
CA PHE A 89 13.30 -11.58 0.66
C PHE A 89 14.33 -12.55 0.06
N GLN A 90 14.52 -12.53 -1.26
CA GLN A 90 15.48 -13.39 -1.94
C GLN A 90 16.90 -13.13 -1.45
N ALA A 91 17.33 -11.87 -1.40
CA ALA A 91 18.66 -11.50 -0.90
C ALA A 91 18.89 -11.94 0.55
N CYS A 92 17.87 -11.85 1.41
CA CYS A 92 17.96 -12.35 2.78
C CYS A 92 18.05 -13.88 2.82
N LEU A 93 17.24 -14.59 2.04
CA LEU A 93 17.29 -16.05 1.95
C LEU A 93 18.64 -16.55 1.40
N ASP A 94 19.21 -15.88 0.40
CA ASP A 94 20.53 -16.23 -0.16
C ASP A 94 21.64 -16.11 0.89
N LEU A 95 21.55 -15.08 1.76
CA LEU A 95 22.46 -14.92 2.91
C LEU A 95 22.25 -15.99 3.99
N HIS A 96 21.02 -16.48 4.14
CA HIS A 96 20.65 -17.52 5.12
C HIS A 96 20.89 -18.95 4.62
N SER A 97 20.99 -19.16 3.30
CA SER A 97 21.25 -20.45 2.63
C SER A 97 22.63 -21.06 2.93
N LEU A 98 23.41 -20.43 3.82
CA LEU A 98 24.70 -20.94 4.30
C LEU A 98 24.57 -21.83 5.54
N ASP A 99 23.37 -21.93 6.12
CA ASP A 99 23.07 -22.79 7.27
C ASP A 99 22.40 -24.08 6.80
N VAL A 100 23.08 -25.22 6.98
CA VAL A 100 22.67 -26.54 6.47
C VAL A 100 21.46 -27.12 7.19
N ASP A 101 21.09 -26.58 8.35
CA ASP A 101 19.96 -27.04 9.18
C ASP A 101 18.74 -26.09 9.10
N ALA A 102 18.80 -25.03 8.30
CA ALA A 102 17.70 -24.07 8.18
C ALA A 102 16.47 -24.68 7.47
N PRO A 103 15.24 -24.37 7.93
CA PRO A 103 14.02 -24.85 7.31
C PRO A 103 13.89 -24.34 5.87
N GLU A 104 13.47 -25.21 4.94
CA GLU A 104 13.32 -24.86 3.53
C GLU A 104 12.23 -23.80 3.34
N VAL A 105 12.60 -22.66 2.75
CA VAL A 105 11.67 -21.58 2.40
C VAL A 105 11.62 -21.41 0.89
N GLN A 106 10.44 -21.58 0.31
CA GLN A 106 10.19 -21.36 -1.11
C GLN A 106 9.58 -19.97 -1.33
N LEU A 107 10.35 -19.07 -1.95
CA LEU A 107 9.89 -17.73 -2.31
C LEU A 107 9.40 -17.70 -3.77
N ARG A 108 8.17 -17.22 -4.01
CA ARG A 108 7.58 -17.13 -5.36
C ARG A 108 6.86 -15.80 -5.60
N MET A 109 6.85 -15.37 -6.86
CA MET A 109 6.04 -14.24 -7.30
C MET A 109 4.64 -14.71 -7.71
N ILE A 110 3.61 -13.93 -7.39
CA ILE A 110 2.23 -14.22 -7.78
C ILE A 110 1.47 -12.96 -8.21
N GLY A 111 0.29 -13.17 -8.79
CA GLY A 111 -0.70 -12.11 -8.97
C GLY A 111 -1.39 -11.73 -7.65
N HIS A 112 -2.16 -10.64 -7.69
CA HIS A 112 -2.84 -10.07 -6.52
C HIS A 112 -3.77 -11.07 -5.83
N VAL A 113 -3.55 -11.27 -4.53
CA VAL A 113 -4.37 -12.17 -3.71
C VAL A 113 -5.43 -11.38 -3.00
N GLY A 114 -6.67 -11.55 -3.46
CA GLY A 114 -7.85 -10.90 -2.90
C GLY A 114 -8.44 -9.85 -3.85
N GLY A 115 -9.63 -9.38 -3.51
CA GLY A 115 -10.45 -8.54 -4.38
C GLY A 115 -10.36 -7.04 -4.12
N HIS A 116 -9.56 -6.62 -3.14
CA HIS A 116 -9.55 -5.25 -2.61
C HIS A 116 -8.14 -4.77 -2.27
N LYS A 117 -7.96 -3.46 -2.08
CA LYS A 117 -6.68 -2.79 -1.84
C LYS A 117 -5.95 -3.19 -0.54
N TYR A 118 -6.67 -3.70 0.46
CA TYR A 118 -6.06 -4.23 1.70
C TYR A 118 -5.63 -5.69 1.59
N ALA A 119 -5.78 -6.28 0.41
CA ALA A 119 -5.45 -7.68 0.27
C ALA A 119 -3.94 -7.88 0.38
N GLY A 120 -3.54 -8.99 0.98
CA GLY A 120 -2.15 -9.19 1.37
C GLY A 120 -1.21 -9.10 0.18
N ASN A 121 -0.12 -8.36 0.32
CA ASN A 121 0.96 -8.33 -0.66
C ASN A 121 2.01 -9.44 -0.39
N VAL A 122 1.90 -10.12 0.75
CA VAL A 122 2.66 -11.33 1.08
C VAL A 122 1.72 -12.40 1.65
N LEU A 123 1.85 -13.63 1.17
CA LEU A 123 1.21 -14.82 1.74
C LEU A 123 2.24 -15.75 2.35
N ASP A 124 1.82 -16.42 3.41
CA ASP A 124 2.60 -17.37 4.17
C ASP A 124 1.83 -18.69 4.33
N LEU A 125 2.34 -19.75 3.70
CA LEU A 125 1.80 -21.10 3.74
C LEU A 125 2.75 -22.05 4.50
N PRO A 126 2.21 -23.05 5.22
CA PRO A 126 0.84 -23.59 5.14
C PRO A 126 -0.21 -22.87 5.99
N ASN A 127 0.19 -21.97 6.90
CA ASN A 127 -0.74 -21.33 7.83
C ASN A 127 -1.88 -20.57 7.14
N GLY A 128 -1.65 -20.07 5.92
CA GLY A 128 -2.66 -19.31 5.19
C GLY A 128 -2.74 -17.87 5.68
N ASP A 129 -1.69 -17.37 6.32
CA ASP A 129 -1.63 -15.99 6.78
C ASP A 129 -1.35 -15.05 5.61
N TRP A 130 -2.08 -13.94 5.56
CA TRP A 130 -1.81 -12.88 4.60
C TRP A 130 -1.46 -11.58 5.29
N TYR A 131 -0.44 -10.91 4.76
CA TYR A 131 0.15 -9.70 5.32
C TYR A 131 -0.01 -8.57 4.31
N GLY A 132 -0.49 -7.42 4.80
CA GLY A 132 -0.70 -6.22 4.00
C GLY A 132 0.33 -5.14 4.30
N SER A 133 0.66 -4.35 3.27
CA SER A 133 1.61 -3.24 3.37
C SER A 133 3.02 -3.65 3.83
N VAL A 134 3.45 -4.88 3.51
CA VAL A 134 4.83 -5.33 3.73
C VAL A 134 5.76 -4.57 2.79
N THR A 135 6.87 -4.03 3.30
CA THR A 135 7.91 -3.36 2.51
C THR A 135 9.21 -4.16 2.50
N ALA A 136 10.19 -3.75 1.68
CA ALA A 136 11.52 -4.37 1.68
C ALA A 136 12.17 -4.34 3.08
N ASP A 137 11.95 -3.28 3.86
CA ASP A 137 12.51 -3.14 5.21
C ASP A 137 11.92 -4.15 6.21
N ASP A 138 10.71 -4.64 5.96
CA ASP A 138 10.04 -5.64 6.81
C ASP A 138 10.60 -7.06 6.59
N ALA A 139 11.16 -7.36 5.40
CA ALA A 139 11.58 -8.70 5.01
C ALA A 139 12.61 -9.37 5.94
N PRO A 140 13.66 -8.69 6.45
CA PRO A 140 14.60 -9.29 7.41
C PRO A 140 13.92 -9.71 8.73
N ALA A 141 13.01 -8.90 9.25
CA ALA A 141 12.29 -9.21 10.48
C ALA A 141 11.30 -10.35 10.26
N PHE A 142 10.62 -10.35 9.10
CA PHE A 142 9.70 -11.40 8.69
C PHE A 142 10.40 -12.76 8.60
N LEU A 143 11.51 -12.85 7.87
CA LEU A 143 12.26 -14.10 7.72
C LEU A 143 12.81 -14.59 9.04
N ARG A 144 13.32 -13.70 9.90
CA ARG A 144 13.78 -14.08 11.23
C ARG A 144 12.67 -14.74 12.04
N ALA A 145 11.47 -14.14 12.05
CA ALA A 145 10.31 -14.70 12.74
C ALA A 145 9.91 -16.05 12.13
N LEU A 146 9.91 -16.16 10.80
CA LEU A 146 9.58 -17.39 10.08
C LEU A 146 10.53 -18.53 10.45
N LEU A 147 11.84 -18.29 10.38
CA LEU A 147 12.87 -19.27 10.68
C LEU A 147 12.88 -19.66 12.18
N SER A 148 12.40 -18.77 13.05
CA SER A 148 12.30 -19.02 14.49
C SER A 148 10.95 -19.60 14.93
N SER A 149 9.99 -19.78 14.01
CA SER A 149 8.64 -20.23 14.32
C SER A 149 8.61 -21.68 14.80
N SER A 150 7.64 -22.01 15.66
CA SER A 150 7.53 -23.34 16.26
C SER A 150 7.37 -24.44 15.21
N GLU A 151 6.64 -24.11 14.13
CA GLU A 151 6.41 -25.00 13.01
C GLU A 151 7.65 -25.22 12.14
N ALA A 152 8.45 -24.16 11.91
CA ALA A 152 9.71 -24.26 11.19
C ALA A 152 10.78 -25.05 11.98
N LEU A 153 10.69 -25.02 13.32
CA LEU A 153 11.58 -25.77 14.22
C LEU A 153 11.07 -27.19 14.55
N GLY A 154 9.93 -27.61 14.01
CA GLY A 154 9.37 -28.95 14.23
C GLY A 154 8.91 -29.22 15.69
N VAL A 155 8.73 -28.18 16.50
CA VAL A 155 8.31 -28.28 17.90
C VAL A 155 6.78 -28.14 17.98
N GLY A 156 6.11 -29.04 18.69
CA GLY A 156 4.65 -29.00 18.86
C GLY A 156 4.16 -27.63 19.39
N SER A 157 3.08 -27.13 18.77
CA SER A 157 2.50 -25.78 18.96
C SER A 157 2.42 -25.34 20.43
N ARG A 158 3.01 -24.18 20.74
CA ARG A 158 2.92 -23.54 22.07
C ARG A 158 1.70 -22.62 22.21
N SER A 159 1.23 -22.02 21.11
CA SER A 159 -0.13 -21.50 20.91
C SER A 159 -0.30 -21.11 19.43
N VAL A 160 -1.52 -21.03 18.91
CA VAL A 160 -1.78 -20.64 17.51
C VAL A 160 -1.48 -19.13 17.28
N GLN A 161 -1.41 -18.33 18.34
CA GLN A 161 -1.00 -16.91 18.29
C GLN A 161 0.52 -16.72 18.08
N ASP A 162 1.36 -17.70 18.44
CA ASP A 162 2.82 -17.57 18.41
C ASP A 162 3.43 -17.70 17.00
N ASP A 163 2.65 -18.15 16.01
CA ASP A 163 3.13 -18.39 14.65
C ASP A 163 2.76 -17.26 13.65
N ILE A 164 2.18 -16.15 14.13
CA ILE A 164 1.98 -14.93 13.30
C ILE A 164 3.28 -14.14 13.25
N LEU A 165 3.83 -13.99 12.04
CA LEU A 165 5.21 -13.55 11.83
C LEU A 165 5.40 -12.03 12.01
N LEU A 166 4.42 -11.24 11.57
CA LEU A 166 4.40 -9.78 11.71
C LEU A 166 2.99 -9.28 12.05
N TRP A 167 2.68 -9.21 13.34
CA TRP A 167 1.36 -8.78 13.84
C TRP A 167 0.90 -7.42 13.32
N SER A 168 1.79 -6.43 13.24
CA SER A 168 1.44 -5.09 12.73
C SER A 168 0.99 -5.09 11.26
N LYS A 169 1.36 -6.12 10.51
CA LYS A 169 1.08 -6.28 9.08
C LYS A 169 0.10 -7.41 8.80
N TRP A 170 -0.24 -8.23 9.78
CA TRP A 170 -1.19 -9.34 9.62
C TRP A 170 -2.58 -8.80 9.26
N ARG A 171 -3.28 -9.48 8.34
CA ARG A 171 -4.59 -9.06 7.85
C ARG A 171 -5.61 -10.19 7.87
N GLY A 172 -5.21 -11.38 8.30
CA GLY A 172 -6.09 -12.52 8.43
C GLY A 172 -5.42 -13.84 8.07
N ARG A 173 -6.19 -14.91 8.29
CA ARG A 173 -5.79 -16.29 7.98
C ARG A 173 -6.89 -17.01 7.21
N MET A 174 -6.51 -17.76 6.19
CA MET A 174 -7.44 -18.51 5.35
C MET A 174 -8.20 -19.54 6.20
N GLY A 175 -9.51 -19.61 6.01
CA GLY A 175 -10.38 -20.53 6.75
C GLY A 175 -10.89 -20.02 8.09
N MET A 176 -10.45 -18.85 8.57
CA MET A 176 -11.03 -18.20 9.75
C MET A 176 -12.21 -17.30 9.38
N THR A 177 -13.21 -17.28 10.26
CA THR A 177 -14.31 -16.32 10.26
C THR A 177 -13.85 -14.94 10.73
N ASN A 178 -14.68 -13.91 10.55
CA ASN A 178 -14.38 -12.56 11.05
C ASN A 178 -14.29 -12.53 12.58
N ASP A 179 -15.18 -13.24 13.28
CA ASP A 179 -15.20 -13.27 14.74
C ASP A 179 -13.97 -14.00 15.30
N GLU A 180 -13.54 -15.09 14.65
CA GLU A 180 -12.29 -15.76 15.00
C GLU A 180 -11.10 -14.83 14.80
N GLN A 181 -11.00 -14.15 13.67
CA GLN A 181 -9.91 -13.18 13.44
C GLN A 181 -9.94 -12.02 14.45
N LEU A 182 -11.14 -11.54 14.82
CA LEU A 182 -11.30 -10.50 15.84
C LEU A 182 -10.81 -10.96 17.21
N ALA A 183 -11.11 -12.20 17.60
CA ALA A 183 -10.62 -12.79 18.84
C ALA A 183 -9.07 -12.87 18.89
N TYR A 184 -8.39 -12.99 17.75
CA TYR A 184 -6.93 -12.90 17.69
C TYR A 184 -6.42 -11.49 17.98
N TYR A 185 -7.07 -10.46 17.44
CA TYR A 185 -6.77 -9.06 17.74
C TYR A 185 -7.07 -8.70 19.20
N GLU A 186 -8.18 -9.18 19.75
CA GLU A 186 -8.57 -8.95 21.14
C GLU A 186 -7.66 -9.70 22.13
N GLY A 187 -7.18 -10.89 21.75
CA GLY A 187 -6.20 -11.66 22.52
C GLY A 187 -4.85 -10.95 22.72
N GLN A 188 -4.45 -10.06 21.79
CA GLN A 188 -3.30 -9.18 21.98
C GLN A 188 -3.54 -8.13 23.07
N ALA A 189 -4.75 -7.55 23.14
CA ALA A 189 -5.07 -6.50 24.11
C ALA A 189 -4.99 -6.99 25.58
N ILE A 190 -5.06 -8.30 25.81
CA ILE A 190 -4.99 -8.91 27.15
C ILE A 190 -3.53 -9.16 27.59
N SER A 191 -2.53 -9.10 26.68
CA SER A 191 -1.13 -9.43 26.99
C SER A 191 -0.14 -8.26 26.96
N SER A 192 -0.55 -7.06 26.56
CA SER A 192 0.34 -5.89 26.54
C SER A 192 -0.21 -4.72 27.37
N ALA A 193 0.10 -4.73 28.67
CA ALA A 193 0.15 -3.50 29.45
C ALA A 193 1.42 -2.73 29.06
N GLY A 194 1.25 -1.57 28.42
CA GLY A 194 2.31 -0.57 28.28
C GLY A 194 2.52 -0.02 26.87
N THR A 195 1.92 1.13 26.58
CA THR A 195 2.57 2.21 25.81
C THR A 195 3.55 2.94 26.76
N PRO A 196 4.68 3.54 26.29
CA PRO A 196 4.63 4.70 25.39
C PRO A 196 5.86 4.98 24.47
N PHE A 197 5.72 6.06 23.68
CA PHE A 197 6.71 6.81 22.84
C PHE A 197 7.13 6.19 21.49
N ALA A 198 6.92 6.83 20.33
CA ALA A 198 7.30 8.15 19.80
C ALA A 198 8.75 8.26 19.26
N LYS A 199 8.81 8.59 17.97
CA LYS A 199 9.87 9.18 17.11
C LYS A 199 11.27 8.53 17.11
N ASP A 200 11.75 8.28 15.90
CA ASP A 200 13.08 8.78 15.54
C ASP A 200 13.08 9.42 14.15
N ILE A 201 13.51 10.68 14.15
CA ILE A 201 13.84 11.53 13.00
C ILE A 201 15.36 11.72 13.10
N SER A 202 16.11 11.40 12.05
CA SER A 202 17.44 11.98 11.90
C SER A 202 17.62 12.48 10.46
N GLY A 203 17.84 13.79 10.38
CA GLY A 203 17.93 14.56 9.14
C GLY A 203 17.86 16.06 9.42
N SER A 204 18.82 16.54 10.22
CA SER A 204 18.89 17.93 10.68
C SER A 204 19.24 18.88 9.54
N GLN A 205 18.25 19.64 9.08
CA GLN A 205 18.36 20.99 8.53
C GLN A 205 17.19 21.76 9.16
N LYS A 206 17.44 22.91 9.79
CA LYS A 206 16.38 23.74 10.40
C LYS A 206 15.50 24.30 9.28
N ALA A 207 14.49 23.53 8.87
CA ALA A 207 13.58 23.89 7.80
C ALA A 207 12.75 25.11 8.22
N ALA A 208 12.60 26.07 7.31
CA ALA A 208 11.72 27.21 7.52
C ALA A 208 10.27 26.70 7.65
N LEU A 209 9.63 27.03 8.77
CA LEU A 209 8.23 26.70 9.01
C LEU A 209 7.33 27.67 8.27
N LEU A 210 6.35 27.13 7.56
CA LEU A 210 5.33 27.86 6.83
C LEU A 210 4.02 27.84 7.62
N SER A 211 3.32 28.97 7.61
CA SER A 211 2.05 29.12 8.33
C SER A 211 0.88 28.71 7.42
N ILE A 212 0.10 27.74 7.85
CA ILE A 212 -1.05 27.19 7.11
C ILE A 212 -2.30 27.32 7.97
N THR A 213 -3.39 27.82 7.39
CA THR A 213 -4.63 28.10 8.13
C THR A 213 -5.70 27.09 7.75
N PHE A 214 -6.15 26.31 8.73
CA PHE A 214 -7.32 25.45 8.62
C PHE A 214 -8.54 26.15 9.19
N GLU A 215 -9.72 25.81 8.70
CA GLU A 215 -11.01 26.21 9.27
C GLU A 215 -11.84 24.96 9.52
N THR A 216 -12.24 24.71 10.77
CA THR A 216 -13.10 23.57 11.09
C THR A 216 -14.52 23.81 10.58
N HIS A 217 -15.35 22.76 10.53
CA HIS A 217 -16.76 22.89 10.17
C HIS A 217 -17.54 23.88 11.05
N GLU A 218 -17.10 24.12 12.27
CA GLU A 218 -17.70 25.08 13.21
C GLU A 218 -17.26 26.53 12.94
N GLY A 219 -16.39 26.76 11.96
CA GLY A 219 -15.84 28.07 11.60
C GLY A 219 -14.60 28.46 12.42
N ASN A 220 -14.07 27.57 13.26
CA ASN A 220 -12.89 27.85 14.08
C ASN A 220 -11.63 27.80 13.20
N LYS A 221 -10.91 28.91 13.12
CA LYS A 221 -9.65 28.99 12.38
C LYS A 221 -8.48 28.52 13.25
N VAL A 222 -7.70 27.58 12.73
CA VAL A 222 -6.52 27.03 13.39
C VAL A 222 -5.30 27.26 12.50
N ILE A 223 -4.34 28.03 13.02
CA ILE A 223 -3.10 28.34 12.30
C ILE A 223 -2.02 27.36 12.78
N LEU A 224 -1.46 26.59 11.84
CA LEU A 224 -0.44 25.59 12.10
C LEU A 224 0.87 25.94 11.39
N SER A 225 1.98 25.74 12.09
CA SER A 225 3.32 25.82 11.50
C SER A 225 3.71 24.45 10.95
N ALA A 226 4.05 24.39 9.66
CA ALA A 226 4.38 23.16 8.96
C ALA A 226 5.63 23.33 8.08
N GLU A 227 6.40 22.25 7.94
CA GLU A 227 7.53 22.20 7.02
C GLU A 227 7.06 22.08 5.57
N LYS A 228 7.79 22.71 4.64
CA LYS A 228 7.57 22.57 3.20
C LYS A 228 7.64 21.09 2.78
N GLY A 229 6.73 20.67 1.90
CA GLY A 229 6.64 19.30 1.37
C GLY A 229 5.80 18.34 2.21
N ARG A 230 5.45 18.68 3.46
CA ARG A 230 4.48 17.89 4.23
C ARG A 230 3.09 17.96 3.62
N THR A 231 2.28 16.92 3.78
CA THR A 231 0.90 16.93 3.28
C THR A 231 -0.05 17.61 4.25
N LEU A 232 -1.12 18.25 3.75
CA LEU A 232 -2.14 18.89 4.59
C LEU A 232 -2.77 17.92 5.58
N MET A 233 -3.04 16.68 5.15
CA MET A 233 -3.54 15.61 6.02
C MET A 233 -2.57 15.31 7.17
N SER A 234 -1.27 15.20 6.90
CA SER A 234 -0.28 14.90 7.96
C SER A 234 -0.19 16.03 8.99
N VAL A 235 -0.29 17.29 8.55
CA VAL A 235 -0.22 18.47 9.40
C VAL A 235 -1.46 18.57 10.29
N ALA A 236 -2.64 18.38 9.71
CA ALA A 236 -3.90 18.44 10.45
C ALA A 236 -4.05 17.27 11.43
N LYS A 237 -3.66 16.05 11.03
CA LYS A 237 -3.73 14.85 11.86
C LYS A 237 -2.80 14.91 13.07
N GLU A 238 -1.57 15.42 12.91
CA GLU A 238 -0.63 15.60 14.04
C GLU A 238 -1.18 16.56 15.11
N LYS A 239 -2.10 17.45 14.72
CA LYS A 239 -2.77 18.40 15.62
C LYS A 239 -4.20 17.98 15.94
N GLU A 240 -4.58 16.75 15.60
CA GLU A 240 -5.87 16.15 15.91
C GLU A 240 -7.05 17.04 15.50
N LEU A 241 -6.94 17.73 14.35
CA LEU A 241 -8.03 18.56 13.86
C LEU A 241 -9.28 17.72 13.53
N PRO A 242 -10.49 18.16 13.90
CA PRO A 242 -11.71 17.43 13.61
C PRO A 242 -12.03 17.45 12.11
N GLY A 243 -12.69 16.39 11.61
CA GLY A 243 -13.08 16.28 10.20
C GLY A 243 -11.97 15.83 9.25
N ILE A 244 -10.79 15.45 9.77
CA ILE A 244 -9.70 14.91 8.96
C ILE A 244 -8.95 13.80 9.68
N THR A 245 -9.15 12.55 9.24
CA THR A 245 -8.58 11.37 9.93
C THR A 245 -7.48 10.69 9.13
N GLY A 246 -7.59 10.68 7.79
CA GLY A 246 -6.59 10.08 6.89
C GLY A 246 -6.34 8.61 7.24
N THR A 247 -7.38 7.80 7.18
CA THR A 247 -7.39 6.40 7.64
C THR A 247 -6.40 5.53 6.86
N CYS A 248 -6.27 5.74 5.55
CA CYS A 248 -5.31 5.01 4.72
C CYS A 248 -3.87 5.53 4.82
N GLY A 249 -3.59 6.57 5.63
CA GLY A 249 -2.25 7.15 5.75
C GLY A 249 -1.77 7.92 4.52
N GLY A 250 -2.67 8.28 3.60
CA GLY A 250 -2.34 9.08 2.41
C GLY A 250 -2.04 8.27 1.15
N ASN A 251 -2.33 6.97 1.16
CA ASN A 251 -2.12 6.07 0.04
C ASN A 251 -3.16 6.21 -1.09
N LEU A 252 -3.98 7.26 -1.08
CA LEU A 252 -5.01 7.51 -2.10
C LEU A 252 -6.06 6.38 -2.15
N GLU A 253 -6.40 5.87 -0.96
CA GLU A 253 -7.28 4.71 -0.79
C GLU A 253 -8.52 5.05 0.05
N CYS A 254 -8.71 6.28 0.49
CA CYS A 254 -9.93 6.68 1.20
C CYS A 254 -10.19 8.17 1.03
N ALA A 255 -11.43 8.58 1.26
CA ALA A 255 -11.81 9.99 1.26
C ALA A 255 -11.73 10.67 2.63
N THR A 256 -11.28 9.98 3.70
CA THR A 256 -11.33 10.53 5.08
C THR A 256 -10.29 11.61 5.38
N CYS A 257 -9.55 12.03 4.36
CA CYS A 257 -8.67 13.20 4.38
C CYS A 257 -9.19 14.36 3.53
N HIS A 258 -10.47 14.31 3.17
CA HIS A 258 -11.16 15.31 2.38
C HIS A 258 -11.04 16.70 3.01
N VAL A 259 -10.77 17.69 2.17
CA VAL A 259 -10.71 19.12 2.50
C VAL A 259 -11.35 19.92 1.36
N TYR A 260 -11.73 21.15 1.64
CA TYR A 260 -12.10 22.12 0.61
C TYR A 260 -11.04 23.21 0.47
N ILE A 261 -10.71 23.52 -0.78
CA ILE A 261 -9.84 24.65 -1.13
C ILE A 261 -10.58 25.52 -2.13
N GLU A 262 -10.96 26.71 -1.70
CA GLU A 262 -11.72 27.69 -2.48
C GLU A 262 -10.88 28.96 -2.68
N PRO A 263 -11.19 29.82 -3.67
CA PRO A 263 -10.57 31.13 -3.76
C PRO A 263 -10.73 31.93 -2.45
N SER A 264 -9.69 32.68 -2.08
CA SER A 264 -9.78 33.59 -0.93
C SER A 264 -10.71 34.77 -1.24
N ALA A 265 -10.95 35.64 -0.26
CA ALA A 265 -11.79 36.83 -0.44
C ALA A 265 -11.29 37.78 -1.55
N SER A 266 -10.00 37.73 -1.92
CA SER A 266 -9.44 38.48 -3.05
C SER A 266 -9.63 37.81 -4.41
N GLY A 267 -10.25 36.61 -4.45
CA GLY A 267 -10.39 35.78 -5.64
C GLY A 267 -9.11 35.01 -6.00
N TYR A 268 -8.06 35.11 -5.20
CA TYR A 268 -6.81 34.40 -5.43
C TYR A 268 -6.86 32.96 -4.87
N MET A 269 -6.29 32.02 -5.62
CA MET A 269 -6.18 30.61 -5.25
C MET A 269 -4.74 30.15 -5.57
N PRO A 270 -4.11 29.32 -4.72
CA PRO A 270 -2.77 28.86 -5.00
C PRO A 270 -2.78 27.90 -6.18
N GLN A 271 -1.70 27.87 -6.96
CA GLN A 271 -1.55 26.90 -8.03
C GLN A 271 -1.34 25.50 -7.42
N LEU A 272 -2.40 24.71 -7.43
CA LEU A 272 -2.37 23.30 -7.06
C LEU A 272 -2.38 22.45 -8.33
N SER A 273 -1.66 21.33 -8.31
CA SER A 273 -1.85 20.30 -9.33
C SER A 273 -3.31 19.88 -9.36
N PRO A 274 -3.91 19.68 -10.55
CA PRO A 274 -5.26 19.14 -10.63
C PRO A 274 -5.32 17.78 -9.93
N PRO A 275 -6.49 17.39 -9.39
CA PRO A 275 -6.66 16.03 -8.90
C PRO A 275 -6.36 15.01 -10.00
N SER A 276 -5.68 13.92 -9.64
CA SER A 276 -5.49 12.80 -10.57
C SER A 276 -6.80 12.04 -10.76
N GLU A 277 -6.87 11.18 -11.77
CA GLU A 277 -8.05 10.33 -12.00
C GLU A 277 -8.36 9.46 -10.77
N GLU A 278 -7.32 8.93 -10.11
CA GLU A 278 -7.49 8.15 -8.88
C GLU A 278 -7.99 9.02 -7.72
N GLU A 279 -7.54 10.28 -7.63
CA GLU A 279 -8.04 11.21 -6.61
C GLU A 279 -9.52 11.51 -6.84
N GLU A 280 -9.91 11.71 -8.10
CA GLU A 280 -11.29 11.93 -8.51
C GLU A 280 -12.20 10.75 -8.17
N ASP A 281 -11.74 9.52 -8.46
CA ASP A 281 -12.44 8.29 -8.11
C ASP A 281 -12.63 8.15 -6.60
N MET A 282 -11.64 8.54 -5.80
CA MET A 282 -11.74 8.46 -4.34
C MET A 282 -12.64 9.56 -3.77
N LEU A 283 -12.65 10.74 -4.38
CA LEU A 283 -13.52 11.85 -3.97
C LEU A 283 -15.01 11.50 -4.13
N ASP A 284 -15.40 10.58 -5.02
CA ASP A 284 -16.79 10.11 -5.14
C ASP A 284 -17.33 9.46 -3.86
N TYR A 285 -16.44 8.97 -2.99
CA TYR A 285 -16.79 8.43 -1.68
C TYR A 285 -16.74 9.48 -0.56
N ALA A 286 -16.35 10.72 -0.85
CA ALA A 286 -16.32 11.81 0.11
C ALA A 286 -17.75 12.28 0.44
N LEU A 287 -18.05 12.41 1.74
CA LEU A 287 -19.30 13.01 2.17
C LEU A 287 -19.27 14.51 1.85
N LEU A 288 -20.37 15.02 1.28
CA LEU A 288 -20.52 16.44 0.94
C LEU A 288 -19.43 16.94 -0.05
N ARG A 289 -19.06 16.10 -1.02
CA ARG A 289 -18.19 16.49 -2.14
C ARG A 289 -18.70 17.75 -2.87
N SER A 290 -17.77 18.56 -3.33
CA SER A 290 -17.93 19.76 -4.16
C SER A 290 -16.79 19.85 -5.18
N ASP A 291 -16.86 20.80 -6.12
CA ASP A 291 -15.77 21.07 -7.08
C ASP A 291 -14.49 21.60 -6.41
N SER A 292 -14.61 22.17 -5.22
CA SER A 292 -13.48 22.62 -4.39
C SER A 292 -12.87 21.50 -3.53
N SER A 293 -13.39 20.28 -3.64
CA SER A 293 -12.96 19.14 -2.84
C SER A 293 -11.64 18.56 -3.32
N ARG A 294 -10.76 18.27 -2.38
CA ARG A 294 -9.48 17.59 -2.60
C ARG A 294 -9.18 16.62 -1.48
N LEU A 295 -8.29 15.67 -1.71
CA LEU A 295 -7.72 14.84 -0.67
C LEU A 295 -6.49 15.53 -0.09
N GLY A 296 -6.56 15.92 1.18
CA GLY A 296 -5.47 16.63 1.86
C GLY A 296 -4.15 15.84 1.92
N CYS A 297 -4.17 14.52 1.65
CA CYS A 297 -2.95 13.73 1.52
C CYS A 297 -2.23 13.93 0.17
N GLN A 298 -2.91 14.43 -0.86
CA GLN A 298 -2.35 14.70 -2.19
C GLN A 298 -1.86 16.15 -2.35
N ILE A 299 -2.09 16.99 -1.33
CA ILE A 299 -1.69 18.40 -1.35
C ILE A 299 -0.54 18.62 -0.36
N GLN A 300 0.58 19.11 -0.88
CA GLN A 300 1.76 19.46 -0.10
C GLN A 300 1.76 20.91 0.33
N VAL A 301 2.39 21.18 1.47
CA VAL A 301 2.68 22.52 1.96
C VAL A 301 3.75 23.15 1.06
N THR A 302 3.37 24.22 0.37
CA THR A 302 4.25 25.04 -0.46
C THR A 302 4.29 26.47 0.06
N GLU A 303 5.31 27.24 -0.36
CA GLU A 303 5.40 28.66 -0.04
C GLU A 303 4.20 29.44 -0.60
N GLU A 304 3.72 29.06 -1.78
CA GLU A 304 2.55 29.67 -2.41
C GLU A 304 1.27 29.41 -1.60
N LEU A 305 1.08 28.18 -1.11
CA LEU A 305 -0.04 27.84 -0.24
C LEU A 305 0.00 28.65 1.07
N ALA A 306 1.19 28.81 1.66
CA ALA A 306 1.39 29.62 2.85
C ALA A 306 1.15 31.12 2.61
N HIS A 307 1.58 31.63 1.45
CA HIS A 307 1.32 33.00 1.02
C HIS A 307 -0.19 33.24 0.82
N TRP A 308 -0.88 32.29 0.18
CA TRP A 308 -2.33 32.32 0.04
C TRP A 308 -3.05 32.32 1.40
N CYS A 309 -2.61 31.51 2.36
CA CYS A 309 -3.13 31.53 3.73
C CYS A 309 -2.90 32.88 4.43
N SER A 310 -1.74 33.50 4.22
CA SER A 310 -1.41 34.82 4.76
C SER A 310 -2.30 35.93 4.17
N GLY A 311 -2.77 35.73 2.93
CA GLY A 311 -3.76 36.57 2.27
C GLY A 311 -5.22 36.29 2.65
N GLY A 312 -5.47 35.47 3.67
CA GLY A 312 -6.80 35.15 4.17
C GLY A 312 -7.42 33.87 3.58
N GLY A 313 -6.68 33.12 2.77
CA GLY A 313 -7.05 31.78 2.34
C GLY A 313 -7.12 30.79 3.50
N VAL A 314 -8.07 29.85 3.45
CA VAL A 314 -8.27 28.84 4.50
C VAL A 314 -8.56 27.47 3.90
N ILE A 315 -7.93 26.43 4.43
CA ILE A 315 -8.28 25.04 4.10
C ILE A 315 -9.45 24.62 4.99
N LYS A 316 -10.62 24.43 4.42
CA LYS A 316 -11.82 24.07 5.21
C LYS A 316 -11.90 22.56 5.41
N LEU A 317 -12.22 22.15 6.62
CA LEU A 317 -12.44 20.76 6.97
C LEU A 317 -13.94 20.42 6.92
N PRO A 318 -14.32 19.25 6.38
CA PRO A 318 -15.70 18.80 6.38
C PRO A 318 -16.17 18.51 7.82
N LYS A 319 -17.48 18.35 7.97
CA LYS A 319 -18.09 17.98 9.26
C LYS A 319 -17.71 16.54 9.69
N TYR A 320 -17.47 15.66 8.73
CA TYR A 320 -17.31 14.21 8.91
C TYR A 320 -16.00 13.73 8.31
#